data_AF-A0A3N4LVM2-F1
#
_entry.id   AF-A0A3N4LVM2-F1
#
_cell.length_a   1.000
_cell.length_b   1.000
_cell.length_c   1.000
_cell.angle_alpha   90.00
_cell.angle_beta   90.00
_cell.angle_gamma   90.00
#
_symmetry.space_group_name_H-M   'P 1'
#
loop_
_entity.id
_entity.type
_entity.pdbx_description
1 polymer ?
#
loop_
_entity_poly.entity_id
_entity_poly.type
_entity_poly.pdbx_seq_one_letter_code
_entity_poly.pdbx_strand_id
1 'polypeptide(L)'
;MVQSSTNAHPPPNPSMPQFESANFASQLQVSLSRLPGGDHEYAPSKAALTQINSYSSLPTSPKLGPGEHVVVVGMSTGQKEAYLQNINNTSRSIQDYCSGESQDDEQLQKDISGLLRTAGQIATHLDLATNQPLDWEQLDVGYALLHPKFEFLMAFFDAIRYQSLSIAILAEPGKTLDILELFLKGIKIRCRRADGFITVSQDEIDGSVNVLLCSTGPKGARVLGTRHSTSRTSRSRNSESIR
;
A
#
# COMPACT_ATOMS: atom_id res chain seq x y z
N MET A 1 59.63 -17.47 31.06
CA MET A 1 58.46 -17.98 30.31
C MET A 1 57.64 -16.78 29.88
N VAL A 2 57.70 -16.44 28.59
CA VAL A 2 57.05 -15.27 27.99
C VAL A 2 55.73 -15.76 27.38
N GLN A 3 54.59 -15.24 27.83
CA GLN A 3 53.27 -15.57 27.28
C GLN A 3 52.94 -14.59 26.16
N SER A 4 52.80 -15.14 24.94
CA SER A 4 52.45 -14.41 23.72
C SER A 4 50.95 -14.19 23.64
N SER A 5 50.52 -12.92 23.65
CA SER A 5 49.12 -12.54 23.42
C SER A 5 48.80 -12.54 21.92
N THR A 6 47.90 -13.42 21.48
CA THR A 6 47.34 -13.44 20.13
C THR A 6 46.14 -12.51 20.03
N ASN A 7 46.28 -11.39 19.32
CA ASN A 7 45.19 -10.51 18.93
C ASN A 7 44.32 -11.19 17.86
N ALA A 8 43.09 -11.54 18.19
CA ALA A 8 42.10 -12.04 17.23
C ALA A 8 41.36 -10.87 16.57
N HIS A 9 41.44 -10.79 15.25
CA HIS A 9 40.69 -9.85 14.41
C HIS A 9 39.19 -10.18 14.43
N PRO A 10 38.28 -9.20 14.53
CA PRO A 10 36.85 -9.44 14.37
C PRO A 10 36.52 -9.77 12.91
N PRO A 11 35.56 -10.68 12.65
CA PRO A 11 35.15 -11.05 11.30
C PRO A 11 34.44 -9.88 10.59
N PRO A 12 34.51 -9.82 9.24
CA PRO A 12 33.84 -8.81 8.46
C PRO A 12 32.32 -8.93 8.56
N ASN A 13 31.65 -7.78 8.67
CA ASN A 13 30.19 -7.66 8.67
C ASN A 13 29.60 -8.34 7.42
N PRO A 14 28.57 -9.19 7.55
CA PRO A 14 27.83 -9.66 6.39
C PRO A 14 27.08 -8.47 5.77
N SER A 15 27.47 -8.11 4.56
CA SER A 15 26.79 -7.14 3.72
C SER A 15 25.32 -7.52 3.55
N MET A 16 24.41 -6.56 3.83
CA MET A 16 22.98 -6.72 3.56
C MET A 16 22.76 -7.06 2.07
N PRO A 17 21.84 -7.99 1.75
CA PRO A 17 21.48 -8.28 0.37
C PRO A 17 20.92 -7.01 -0.28
N GLN A 18 21.56 -6.57 -1.37
CA GLN A 18 21.00 -5.54 -2.23
C GLN A 18 19.77 -6.13 -2.91
N PHE A 19 18.60 -5.53 -2.64
CA PHE A 19 17.38 -5.85 -3.38
C PHE A 19 17.56 -5.41 -4.84
N GLU A 20 17.90 -6.35 -5.72
CA GLU A 20 17.93 -6.10 -7.16
C GLU A 20 16.49 -5.94 -7.67
N SER A 21 16.09 -4.70 -7.92
CA SER A 21 14.77 -4.31 -8.43
C SER A 21 14.39 -4.99 -9.76
N ALA A 22 15.38 -5.45 -10.54
CA ALA A 22 15.17 -6.23 -11.76
C ALA A 22 14.55 -7.61 -11.48
N ASN A 23 15.01 -8.31 -10.44
CA ASN A 23 14.47 -9.63 -10.08
C ASN A 23 13.04 -9.55 -9.55
N PHE A 24 12.70 -8.44 -8.88
CA PHE A 24 11.37 -8.20 -8.35
C PHE A 24 10.31 -7.98 -9.46
N ALA A 25 10.63 -7.18 -10.47
CA ALA A 25 9.74 -6.96 -11.61
C ALA A 25 9.46 -8.27 -12.38
N SER A 26 10.48 -9.11 -12.55
CA SER A 26 10.33 -10.42 -13.18
C SER A 26 9.50 -11.39 -12.33
N GLN A 27 9.63 -11.37 -11.00
CA GLN A 27 8.81 -12.19 -10.10
C GLN A 27 7.33 -11.78 -10.08
N LEU A 28 7.05 -10.47 -10.18
CA LEU A 28 5.67 -9.97 -10.33
C LEU A 28 5.04 -10.41 -11.66
N GLN A 29 5.80 -10.39 -12.77
CA GLN A 29 5.33 -10.87 -14.07
C GLN A 29 4.97 -12.37 -14.05
N VAL A 30 5.75 -13.18 -13.34
CA VAL A 30 5.51 -14.63 -13.22
C VAL A 30 4.32 -14.94 -12.30
N SER A 31 4.08 -14.12 -11.28
CA SER A 31 2.97 -14.33 -10.34
C SER A 31 1.61 -13.96 -10.96
N LEU A 32 1.55 -12.86 -11.74
CA LEU A 32 0.36 -12.45 -12.48
C LEU A 32 -0.10 -13.44 -13.57
N SER A 33 0.79 -14.32 -14.04
CA SER A 33 0.48 -15.33 -15.07
C SER A 33 0.05 -16.69 -14.52
N ARG A 34 -0.02 -16.85 -13.19
CA ARG A 34 -0.35 -18.13 -12.53
C ARG A 34 -1.69 -18.12 -11.77
N LEU A 35 -2.49 -17.06 -11.90
CA LEU A 35 -3.79 -16.98 -11.24
C LEU A 35 -4.74 -18.04 -11.83
N PRO A 36 -5.33 -18.93 -10.99
CA PRO A 36 -6.23 -19.98 -11.46
C PRO A 36 -7.54 -19.35 -11.97
N GLY A 37 -7.89 -19.68 -13.21
CA GLY A 37 -9.07 -19.19 -13.91
C GLY A 37 -10.38 -19.75 -13.35
N GLY A 38 -11.31 -18.84 -13.02
CA GLY A 38 -12.67 -18.97 -13.51
C GLY A 38 -12.75 -18.29 -14.89
N ASP A 39 -13.66 -18.74 -15.76
CA ASP A 39 -13.76 -18.46 -17.21
C ASP A 39 -13.93 -16.98 -17.65
N HIS A 40 -13.53 -16.01 -16.83
CA HIS A 40 -13.31 -14.64 -17.24
C HIS A 40 -11.86 -14.46 -17.67
N GLU A 41 -11.64 -14.50 -18.99
CA GLU A 41 -10.40 -14.12 -19.64
C GLU A 41 -10.10 -12.62 -19.39
N TYR A 42 -9.61 -12.32 -18.19
CA TYR A 42 -8.99 -11.05 -17.84
C TYR A 42 -7.51 -11.31 -17.60
N ALA A 43 -6.76 -11.50 -18.68
CA ALA A 43 -5.32 -11.44 -18.62
C ALA A 43 -4.91 -9.98 -18.34
N PRO A 44 -4.17 -9.66 -17.27
CA PRO A 44 -3.59 -8.34 -17.11
C PRO A 44 -2.71 -8.06 -18.32
N SER A 45 -3.06 -7.05 -19.11
CA SER A 45 -2.32 -6.81 -20.35
C SER A 45 -0.85 -6.53 -20.02
N LYS A 46 0.08 -7.22 -20.69
CA LYS A 46 1.53 -6.97 -20.60
C LYS A 46 1.89 -5.48 -20.73
N ALA A 47 1.01 -4.67 -21.32
CA ALA A 47 1.17 -3.22 -21.44
C ALA A 47 1.19 -2.47 -20.09
N ALA A 48 0.55 -2.99 -19.04
CA ALA A 48 0.51 -2.34 -17.72
C ALA A 48 1.89 -2.29 -17.04
N LEU A 49 2.74 -3.30 -17.26
CA LEU A 49 4.07 -3.38 -16.64
C LEU A 49 5.15 -2.65 -17.44
N THR A 50 4.95 -2.41 -18.74
CA THR A 50 5.91 -1.72 -19.61
C THR A 50 5.91 -0.20 -19.43
N GLN A 51 4.85 0.40 -18.88
CA GLN A 51 4.73 1.87 -18.74
C GLN A 51 5.49 2.48 -17.55
N ILE A 52 6.05 1.66 -16.65
CA ILE A 52 6.76 2.15 -15.45
C ILE A 52 7.99 3.01 -15.82
N ASN A 53 8.58 2.81 -17.01
CA ASN A 53 9.79 3.52 -17.44
C ASN A 53 9.55 4.90 -18.09
N SER A 54 8.31 5.36 -18.28
CA SER A 54 8.01 6.59 -19.03
C SER A 54 7.58 7.79 -18.18
N TYR A 55 7.80 7.75 -16.86
CA TYR A 55 7.34 8.77 -15.90
C TYR A 55 8.16 10.05 -15.85
N SER A 56 9.27 10.12 -16.60
CA SER A 56 10.12 11.31 -16.67
C SER A 56 9.52 12.47 -17.48
N SER A 57 8.39 12.27 -18.18
CA SER A 57 7.78 13.28 -19.06
C SER A 57 6.44 13.86 -18.57
N LEU A 58 5.90 13.41 -17.44
CA LEU A 58 4.71 14.03 -16.87
C LEU A 58 5.09 15.34 -16.16
N PRO A 59 4.34 16.44 -16.35
CA PRO A 59 4.73 17.79 -15.89
C PRO A 59 4.82 17.94 -14.36
N THR A 60 4.53 16.90 -13.58
CA THR A 60 4.54 16.89 -12.11
C THR A 60 4.82 15.48 -11.58
N SER A 61 5.91 14.84 -12.03
CA SER A 61 6.36 13.62 -11.34
C SER A 61 6.78 13.98 -9.90
N PRO A 62 6.33 13.24 -8.88
CA PRO A 62 6.73 13.51 -7.50
C PRO A 62 8.25 13.35 -7.36
N LYS A 63 8.90 14.24 -6.61
CA LYS A 63 10.30 14.07 -6.25
C LYS A 63 10.40 12.95 -5.23
N LEU A 64 10.85 11.79 -5.69
CA LEU A 64 11.03 10.60 -4.85
C LEU A 64 12.41 10.62 -4.19
N GLY A 65 12.45 10.23 -2.92
CA GLY A 65 13.68 9.98 -2.17
C GLY A 65 14.31 8.62 -2.49
N PRO A 66 15.51 8.35 -1.94
CA PRO A 66 16.13 7.03 -2.04
C PRO A 66 15.24 5.93 -1.47
N GLY A 67 14.95 4.90 -2.27
CA GLY A 67 14.09 3.78 -1.88
C GLY A 67 12.59 4.04 -2.02
N GLU A 68 12.19 5.21 -2.53
CA GLU A 68 10.80 5.49 -2.88
C GLU A 68 10.53 5.11 -4.34
N HIS A 69 9.42 4.42 -4.56
CA HIS A 69 9.02 3.94 -5.88
C HIS A 69 7.55 4.26 -6.13
N VAL A 70 7.23 4.68 -7.34
CA VAL A 70 5.85 4.85 -7.80
C VAL A 70 5.49 3.66 -8.68
N VAL A 71 4.44 2.95 -8.29
CA VAL A 71 3.87 1.87 -9.08
C VAL A 71 2.61 2.38 -9.75
N VAL A 72 2.53 2.12 -11.06
CA VAL A 72 1.43 2.59 -11.88
C VAL A 72 0.51 1.44 -12.15
N VAL A 73 -0.76 1.70 -11.88
CA VAL A 73 -1.80 0.71 -11.98
C VAL A 73 -2.91 1.31 -12.83
N GLY A 74 -3.41 0.52 -13.78
CA GLY A 74 -4.53 0.92 -14.62
C GLY A 74 -5.84 1.04 -13.84
N MET A 75 -6.90 1.39 -14.54
CA MET A 75 -8.27 1.38 -14.04
C MET A 75 -9.08 0.31 -14.77
N SER A 76 -9.97 -0.39 -14.05
CA SER A 76 -10.94 -1.29 -14.68
C SER A 76 -11.95 -0.50 -15.51
N THR A 77 -12.67 -1.18 -16.40
CA THR A 77 -13.71 -0.55 -17.24
C THR A 77 -14.75 0.17 -16.39
N GLY A 78 -15.26 -0.48 -15.32
CA GLY A 78 -16.22 0.13 -14.40
C GLY A 78 -15.67 1.34 -13.66
N GLN A 79 -14.39 1.31 -13.24
CA GLN A 79 -13.74 2.48 -12.65
C GLN A 79 -13.61 3.64 -13.64
N LYS A 80 -13.23 3.37 -14.89
CA LYS A 80 -13.13 4.39 -15.94
C LYS A 80 -14.47 5.04 -16.21
N GLU A 81 -15.52 4.24 -16.33
CA GLU A 81 -16.89 4.73 -16.55
C GLU A 81 -17.36 5.61 -15.38
N ALA A 82 -17.24 5.13 -14.14
CA ALA A 82 -17.61 5.91 -12.96
C ALA A 82 -16.80 7.21 -12.84
N TYR A 83 -15.50 7.17 -13.18
CA TYR A 83 -14.64 8.34 -13.18
C TYR A 83 -15.07 9.38 -14.21
N LEU A 84 -15.38 8.95 -15.44
CA LEU A 84 -15.89 9.83 -16.49
C LEU A 84 -17.25 10.42 -16.13
N GLN A 85 -18.16 9.63 -15.54
CA GLN A 85 -19.43 10.13 -15.04
C GLN A 85 -19.24 11.20 -13.95
N ASN A 86 -18.33 10.97 -13.00
CA ASN A 86 -18.00 11.95 -11.95
C ASN A 86 -17.50 13.28 -12.53
N ILE A 87 -16.63 13.24 -13.55
CA ILE A 87 -16.16 14.44 -14.26
C ILE A 87 -17.30 15.12 -15.01
N ASN A 88 -18.09 14.37 -15.78
CA ASN A 88 -19.18 14.93 -16.58
C ASN A 88 -20.24 15.62 -15.70
N ASN A 89 -20.58 15.02 -14.56
CA ASN A 89 -21.53 15.58 -13.59
C ASN A 89 -21.05 16.90 -12.97
N THR A 90 -19.74 17.13 -12.93
CA THR A 90 -19.12 18.33 -12.34
C THR A 90 -18.52 19.26 -13.41
N SER A 91 -18.80 19.01 -14.69
CA SER A 91 -18.17 19.71 -15.82
C SER A 91 -18.33 21.23 -15.78
N ARG A 92 -19.50 21.72 -15.37
CA ARG A 92 -19.76 23.16 -15.20
C ARG A 92 -18.88 23.77 -14.11
N SER A 93 -18.87 23.18 -12.91
CA SER A 93 -18.01 23.65 -11.81
C SER A 93 -16.53 23.61 -12.19
N ILE A 94 -16.08 22.62 -12.99
CA ILE A 94 -14.70 22.60 -13.52
C ILE A 94 -14.44 23.80 -14.42
N GLN A 95 -15.35 24.14 -15.33
CA GLN A 95 -15.22 25.29 -16.22
C GLN A 95 -15.17 26.61 -15.43
N ASP A 96 -16.09 26.78 -14.49
CA ASP A 96 -16.20 27.97 -13.64
C ASP A 96 -14.95 28.13 -12.74
N TYR A 97 -14.38 27.02 -12.24
CA TYR A 97 -13.15 27.04 -11.47
C TYR A 97 -11.92 27.39 -12.32
N CYS A 98 -11.86 26.85 -13.55
CA CYS A 98 -10.75 27.09 -14.48
C CYS A 98 -10.78 28.48 -15.13
N SER A 99 -11.93 29.14 -15.23
CA SER A 99 -12.02 30.51 -15.74
C SER A 99 -11.44 31.54 -14.78
N GLY A 100 -11.31 31.18 -13.49
CA GLY A 100 -10.75 32.05 -12.45
C GLY A 100 -11.68 33.16 -11.99
N GLU A 101 -12.91 33.25 -12.53
CA GLU A 101 -13.87 34.31 -12.20
C GLU A 101 -14.51 34.13 -10.82
N SER A 102 -14.36 32.96 -10.19
CA SER A 102 -15.03 32.57 -8.94
C SER A 102 -14.09 31.95 -7.90
N GLN A 103 -12.83 32.39 -7.82
CA GLN A 103 -11.87 31.82 -6.85
C GLN A 103 -12.28 31.97 -5.39
N ASP A 104 -13.08 32.99 -5.04
CA ASP A 104 -13.59 33.23 -3.70
C ASP A 104 -14.93 32.50 -3.42
N ASP A 105 -15.49 31.78 -4.39
CA ASP A 105 -16.72 31.02 -4.20
C ASP A 105 -16.45 29.73 -3.40
N GLU A 106 -16.78 29.75 -2.10
CA GLU A 106 -16.66 28.61 -1.22
C GLU A 106 -17.42 27.37 -1.70
N GLN A 107 -18.56 27.54 -2.36
CA GLN A 107 -19.34 26.42 -2.87
C GLN A 107 -18.62 25.77 -4.04
N LEU A 108 -18.09 26.59 -4.96
CA LEU A 108 -17.28 26.10 -6.07
C LEU A 108 -16.04 25.34 -5.58
N GLN A 109 -15.34 25.86 -4.56
CA GLN A 109 -14.21 25.16 -3.95
C GLN A 109 -14.60 23.82 -3.33
N LYS A 110 -15.75 23.76 -2.65
CA LYS A 110 -16.30 22.51 -2.08
C LYS A 110 -16.67 21.51 -3.17
N ASP A 111 -17.26 21.95 -4.27
CA ASP A 111 -17.63 21.11 -5.40
C ASP A 111 -16.39 20.49 -6.06
N ILE A 112 -15.36 21.29 -6.32
CA ILE A 112 -14.09 20.80 -6.90
C ILE A 112 -13.37 19.86 -5.92
N SER A 113 -13.31 20.20 -4.64
CA SER A 113 -12.73 19.33 -3.62
C SER A 113 -13.49 18.00 -3.52
N GLY A 114 -14.82 18.04 -3.61
CA GLY A 114 -15.69 16.88 -3.64
C GLY A 114 -15.43 16.00 -4.87
N LEU A 115 -15.35 16.60 -6.06
CA LEU A 115 -14.99 15.93 -7.30
C LEU A 115 -13.66 15.18 -7.16
N LEU A 116 -12.61 15.86 -6.69
CA LEU A 116 -11.28 15.27 -6.51
C LEU A 116 -11.28 14.13 -5.50
N ARG A 117 -12.00 14.28 -4.38
CA ARG A 117 -12.15 13.24 -3.38
C ARG A 117 -12.82 12.00 -3.96
N THR A 118 -13.97 12.17 -4.62
CA THR A 118 -14.71 11.07 -5.24
C THR A 118 -13.89 10.40 -6.34
N ALA A 119 -13.17 11.18 -7.15
CA ALA A 119 -12.27 10.65 -8.17
C ALA A 119 -11.15 9.78 -7.56
N GLY A 120 -10.55 10.22 -6.44
CA GLY A 120 -9.55 9.45 -5.71
C GLY A 120 -10.10 8.15 -5.09
N GLN A 121 -11.35 8.19 -4.61
CA GLN A 121 -12.07 7.01 -4.12
C GLN A 121 -12.31 6.00 -5.26
N ILE A 122 -12.89 6.43 -6.39
CA ILE A 122 -13.11 5.59 -7.58
C ILE A 122 -11.81 4.95 -8.07
N ALA A 123 -10.74 5.74 -8.15
CA ALA A 123 -9.42 5.26 -8.59
C ALA A 123 -8.81 4.23 -7.62
N THR A 124 -9.31 4.14 -6.39
CA THR A 124 -8.86 3.17 -5.39
C THR A 124 -9.75 1.94 -5.37
N HIS A 125 -11.07 2.11 -5.22
CA HIS A 125 -12.07 1.05 -5.22
C HIS A 125 -13.46 1.67 -5.44
N LEU A 126 -14.34 1.06 -6.24
CA LEU A 126 -15.63 1.67 -6.59
C LEU A 126 -16.52 1.91 -5.36
N ASP A 127 -16.56 0.96 -4.44
CA ASP A 127 -17.33 1.12 -3.19
C ASP A 127 -16.89 2.29 -2.31
N LEU A 128 -15.66 2.80 -2.44
CA LEU A 128 -15.27 3.97 -1.65
C LEU A 128 -16.05 5.22 -2.05
N ALA A 129 -16.52 5.27 -3.30
CA ALA A 129 -17.34 6.37 -3.80
C ALA A 129 -18.84 6.19 -3.44
N THR A 130 -19.24 5.02 -2.95
CA THR A 130 -20.62 4.75 -2.54
C THR A 130 -20.77 4.87 -1.03
N ASN A 131 -21.84 5.51 -0.58
CA ASN A 131 -22.20 5.58 0.84
C ASN A 131 -22.84 4.29 1.36
N GLN A 132 -22.86 3.23 0.56
CA GLN A 132 -23.43 1.95 0.95
C GLN A 132 -22.50 1.27 1.97
N PRO A 133 -23.05 0.64 3.02
CA PRO A 133 -22.25 -0.19 3.91
C PRO A 133 -21.63 -1.34 3.12
N LEU A 134 -20.44 -1.80 3.52
CA LEU A 134 -19.88 -3.03 2.98
C LEU A 134 -20.73 -4.20 3.46
N ASP A 135 -21.25 -4.99 2.53
CA ASP A 135 -21.92 -6.24 2.86
C ASP A 135 -20.86 -7.34 3.05
N TRP A 136 -20.40 -7.48 4.28
CA TRP A 136 -19.35 -8.43 4.67
C TRP A 136 -19.70 -9.89 4.38
N GLU A 137 -20.98 -10.23 4.25
CA GLU A 137 -21.44 -11.58 3.97
C GLU A 137 -21.36 -11.90 2.46
N GLN A 138 -21.36 -10.87 1.61
CA GLN A 138 -21.32 -11.00 0.15
C GLN A 138 -19.94 -10.71 -0.47
N LEU A 139 -19.05 -10.02 0.25
CA LEU A 139 -17.69 -9.77 -0.23
C LEU A 139 -16.82 -11.04 -0.09
N ASP A 140 -16.87 -11.88 -1.12
CA ASP A 140 -15.81 -12.86 -1.38
C ASP A 140 -14.54 -12.13 -1.88
N VAL A 141 -13.37 -12.75 -1.70
CA VAL A 141 -12.06 -12.29 -2.17
C VAL A 141 -12.12 -11.91 -3.65
N GLY A 142 -12.88 -12.67 -4.45
CA GLY A 142 -13.10 -12.40 -5.87
C GLY A 142 -13.66 -11.01 -6.16
N TYR A 143 -14.44 -10.44 -5.24
CA TYR A 143 -15.01 -9.09 -5.39
C TYR A 143 -13.94 -7.99 -5.30
N ALA A 144 -13.03 -8.07 -4.32
CA ALA A 144 -11.94 -7.11 -4.17
C ALA A 144 -10.96 -7.18 -5.37
N LEU A 145 -10.81 -8.35 -5.99
CA LEU A 145 -9.93 -8.58 -7.15
C LEU A 145 -10.42 -7.93 -8.45
N LEU A 146 -11.66 -7.43 -8.51
CA LEU A 146 -12.17 -6.69 -9.67
C LEU A 146 -11.49 -5.33 -9.88
N HIS A 147 -10.64 -4.91 -8.93
CA HIS A 147 -9.92 -3.65 -8.96
C HIS A 147 -8.42 -3.83 -9.21
N PRO A 148 -7.84 -3.16 -10.22
CA PRO A 148 -6.44 -3.35 -10.60
C PRO A 148 -5.42 -3.10 -9.47
N LYS A 149 -5.70 -2.17 -8.53
CA LYS A 149 -4.80 -1.95 -7.37
C LYS A 149 -4.77 -3.16 -6.44
N PHE A 150 -5.89 -3.84 -6.27
CA PHE A 150 -5.99 -5.03 -5.44
C PHE A 150 -5.44 -6.26 -6.16
N GLU A 151 -5.61 -6.34 -7.48
CA GLU A 151 -4.91 -7.33 -8.32
C GLU A 151 -3.39 -7.19 -8.19
N PHE A 152 -2.87 -5.96 -8.29
CA PHE A 152 -1.45 -5.68 -8.05
C PHE A 152 -1.02 -6.10 -6.64
N LEU A 153 -1.79 -5.73 -5.60
CA LEU A 153 -1.47 -6.10 -4.22
C LEU A 153 -1.47 -7.62 -4.02
N MET A 154 -2.37 -8.35 -4.67
CA MET A 154 -2.41 -9.81 -4.59
C MET A 154 -1.13 -10.40 -5.18
N ALA A 155 -0.78 -10.02 -6.41
CA ALA A 155 0.44 -10.47 -7.05
C ALA A 155 1.70 -10.07 -6.27
N PHE A 156 1.69 -8.88 -5.67
CA PHE A 156 2.74 -8.42 -4.77
C PHE A 156 2.90 -9.36 -3.58
N PHE A 157 1.81 -9.65 -2.86
CA PHE A 157 1.85 -10.53 -1.69
C PHE A 157 2.16 -11.98 -2.05
N ASP A 158 1.67 -12.49 -3.17
CA ASP A 158 2.01 -13.83 -3.67
C ASP A 158 3.52 -13.99 -3.88
N ALA A 159 4.16 -12.97 -4.48
CA ALA A 159 5.60 -12.99 -4.73
C ALA A 159 6.46 -12.97 -3.46
N ILE A 160 5.96 -12.36 -2.38
CA ILE A 160 6.71 -12.20 -1.13
C ILE A 160 6.20 -13.06 0.02
N ARG A 161 5.15 -13.89 -0.18
CA ARG A 161 4.40 -14.58 0.87
C ARG A 161 5.28 -15.35 1.85
N TYR A 162 6.34 -15.99 1.36
CA TYR A 162 7.26 -16.81 2.17
C TYR A 162 8.46 -16.04 2.72
N GLN A 163 8.55 -14.74 2.45
CA GLN A 163 9.60 -13.89 2.97
C GLN A 163 9.21 -13.41 4.38
N SER A 164 10.17 -13.36 5.30
CA SER A 164 9.97 -12.87 6.67
C SER A 164 9.97 -11.34 6.71
N LEU A 165 8.98 -10.72 6.04
CA LEU A 165 8.85 -9.27 5.93
C LEU A 165 7.76 -8.72 6.85
N SER A 166 7.98 -7.48 7.30
CA SER A 166 6.97 -6.67 7.98
C SER A 166 6.65 -5.45 7.11
N ILE A 167 5.43 -5.36 6.61
CA ILE A 167 4.98 -4.31 5.71
C ILE A 167 3.99 -3.42 6.44
N ALA A 168 4.12 -2.11 6.29
CA ALA A 168 3.09 -1.17 6.71
C ALA A 168 2.37 -0.63 5.48
N ILE A 169 1.03 -0.68 5.48
CA ILE A 169 0.19 -0.05 4.47
C ILE A 169 -0.46 1.16 5.11
N LEU A 170 -0.27 2.33 4.50
CA LEU A 170 -0.93 3.57 4.90
C LEU A 170 -2.13 3.82 3.98
N ALA A 171 -3.30 4.02 4.56
CA ALA A 171 -4.52 4.32 3.81
C ALA A 171 -5.44 5.27 4.58
N GLU A 172 -6.39 5.91 3.88
CA GLU A 172 -7.38 6.76 4.53
C GLU A 172 -8.17 5.99 5.60
N PRO A 173 -8.48 6.60 6.75
CA PRO A 173 -9.24 5.95 7.80
C PRO A 173 -10.67 5.59 7.35
N GLY A 174 -11.26 4.57 7.98
CA GLY A 174 -12.63 4.11 7.71
C GLY A 174 -12.68 3.03 6.63
N LYS A 175 -13.61 3.19 5.67
CA LYS A 175 -13.97 2.16 4.67
C LYS A 175 -12.77 1.64 3.86
N THR A 176 -11.74 2.45 3.63
CA THR A 176 -10.52 2.01 2.91
C THR A 176 -9.72 0.97 3.70
N LEU A 177 -9.56 1.15 5.01
CA LEU A 177 -8.89 0.16 5.87
C LEU A 177 -9.71 -1.12 6.01
N ASP A 178 -11.03 -0.97 6.05
CA ASP A 178 -12.01 -2.05 6.12
C ASP A 178 -11.91 -2.97 4.89
N ILE A 179 -11.87 -2.39 3.68
CA ILE A 179 -11.67 -3.13 2.43
C ILE A 179 -10.28 -3.80 2.39
N LEU A 180 -9.22 -3.08 2.78
CA LEU A 180 -7.86 -3.64 2.81
C LEU A 180 -7.74 -4.83 3.77
N GLU A 181 -8.36 -4.73 4.94
CA GLU A 181 -8.36 -5.80 5.93
C GLU A 181 -9.08 -7.05 5.40
N LEU A 182 -10.25 -6.88 4.80
CA LEU A 182 -11.00 -7.98 4.21
C LEU A 182 -10.23 -8.65 3.07
N PHE A 183 -9.66 -7.84 2.18
CA PHE A 183 -8.82 -8.32 1.10
C PHE A 183 -7.66 -9.17 1.63
N LEU A 184 -6.90 -8.67 2.61
CA LEU A 184 -5.76 -9.39 3.19
C LEU A 184 -6.17 -10.68 3.89
N LYS A 185 -7.31 -10.69 4.61
CA LYS A 185 -7.89 -11.91 5.18
C LYS A 185 -8.26 -12.90 4.09
N GLY A 186 -8.89 -12.42 3.02
CA GLY A 186 -9.27 -13.21 1.86
C GLY A 186 -8.10 -13.94 1.22
N ILE A 187 -6.95 -13.26 1.06
CA ILE A 187 -5.72 -13.86 0.52
C ILE A 187 -4.81 -14.49 1.60
N LYS A 188 -5.37 -14.73 2.80
CA LYS A 188 -4.72 -15.40 3.95
C LYS A 188 -3.42 -14.75 4.44
N ILE A 189 -3.27 -13.44 4.27
CA ILE A 189 -2.12 -12.67 4.77
C ILE A 189 -2.38 -12.17 6.19
N ARG A 190 -1.41 -12.39 7.08
CA ARG A 190 -1.50 -11.90 8.46
C ARG A 190 -1.51 -10.36 8.46
N CYS A 191 -2.60 -9.76 8.94
CA CYS A 191 -2.71 -8.33 9.09
C CYS A 191 -3.11 -7.92 10.52
N ARG A 192 -2.77 -6.69 10.92
CA ARG A 192 -3.20 -6.03 12.16
C ARG A 192 -3.49 -4.57 11.88
N ARG A 193 -4.51 -4.00 12.52
CA ARG A 193 -4.77 -2.55 12.44
C ARG A 193 -4.14 -1.80 13.59
N ALA A 194 -3.65 -0.61 13.29
CA ALA A 194 -3.04 0.29 14.25
C ALA A 194 -4.05 1.13 15.05
N ASP A 195 -5.32 1.17 14.64
CA ASP A 195 -6.39 1.95 15.27
C ASP A 195 -7.02 1.25 16.49
N GLY A 196 -6.47 0.10 16.90
CA GLY A 196 -6.90 -0.66 18.08
C GLY A 196 -7.90 -1.77 17.78
N PHE A 197 -8.39 -1.88 16.54
CA PHE A 197 -9.21 -3.01 16.10
C PHE A 197 -8.30 -4.18 15.72
N ILE A 198 -8.07 -5.07 16.69
CA ILE A 198 -7.34 -6.32 16.43
C ILE A 198 -8.34 -7.38 16.00
N THR A 199 -8.52 -7.53 14.70
CA THR A 199 -9.23 -8.67 14.15
C THR A 199 -8.19 -9.69 13.68
N VAL A 200 -7.72 -10.53 14.60
CA VAL A 200 -6.95 -11.71 14.21
C VAL A 200 -7.95 -12.70 13.63
N SER A 201 -7.98 -12.84 12.30
CA SER A 201 -8.56 -14.06 11.71
C SER A 201 -7.69 -15.22 12.20
N GLN A 202 -8.33 -16.16 12.90
CA GLN A 202 -7.75 -17.42 13.37
C GLN A 202 -7.62 -18.45 12.24
N ASP A 203 -8.01 -18.09 11.02
CA ASP A 203 -7.92 -18.98 9.87
C ASP A 203 -6.45 -19.28 9.54
N GLU A 204 -6.23 -20.41 8.87
CA GLU A 204 -4.91 -20.89 8.44
C GLU A 204 -4.17 -19.79 7.68
N ILE A 205 -3.30 -19.07 8.39
CA ILE A 205 -2.44 -18.04 7.82
C ILE A 205 -1.45 -18.73 6.90
N ASP A 206 -1.37 -18.26 5.66
CA ASP A 206 -0.42 -18.76 4.68
C ASP A 206 0.75 -17.78 4.52
N GLY A 207 1.95 -18.22 4.88
CA GLY A 207 3.18 -17.44 4.74
C GLY A 207 3.74 -16.78 6.02
N SER A 208 4.82 -16.02 5.83
CA SER A 208 5.61 -15.36 6.90
C SER A 208 5.50 -13.84 6.90
N VAL A 209 4.79 -13.26 5.93
CA VAL A 209 4.59 -11.81 5.81
C VAL A 209 3.61 -11.32 6.87
N ASN A 210 3.96 -10.20 7.51
CA ASN A 210 3.11 -9.52 8.48
C ASN A 210 2.77 -8.12 7.98
N VAL A 211 1.49 -7.78 7.89
CA VAL A 211 1.02 -6.46 7.45
C VAL A 211 0.47 -5.66 8.63
N LEU A 212 0.89 -4.41 8.74
CA LEU A 212 0.32 -3.41 9.64
C LEU A 212 -0.48 -2.39 8.83
N LEU A 213 -1.77 -2.31 9.07
CA LEU A 213 -2.66 -1.31 8.47
C LEU A 213 -2.69 -0.05 9.34
N CYS A 214 -2.28 1.08 8.74
CA CYS A 214 -2.17 2.37 9.39
C CYS A 214 -3.08 3.40 8.70
N SER A 215 -3.87 4.14 9.49
CA SER A 215 -4.59 5.31 8.97
C SER A 215 -3.60 6.42 8.59
N THR A 216 -3.79 7.07 7.45
CA THR A 216 -3.07 8.32 7.13
C THR A 216 -3.39 9.41 8.16
N GLY A 217 -2.44 10.34 8.35
CA GLY A 217 -2.55 11.43 9.32
C GLY A 217 -1.84 11.19 10.67
N PRO A 218 -2.09 12.04 11.68
CA PRO A 218 -1.29 12.08 12.90
C PRO A 218 -1.29 10.77 13.70
N LYS A 219 -2.39 10.02 13.67
CA LYS A 219 -2.51 8.73 14.38
C LYS A 219 -1.57 7.68 13.78
N GLY A 220 -1.58 7.50 12.46
CA GLY A 220 -0.68 6.55 11.80
C GLY A 220 0.79 6.95 11.89
N ALA A 221 1.09 8.25 11.80
CA ALA A 221 2.45 8.76 11.95
C ALA A 221 3.07 8.39 13.31
N ARG A 222 2.28 8.46 14.40
CA ARG A 222 2.74 8.05 15.74
C ARG A 222 3.05 6.56 15.82
N VAL A 223 2.23 5.73 15.18
CA VAL A 223 2.41 4.26 15.18
C VAL A 223 3.71 3.89 14.45
N LEU A 224 4.01 4.55 13.34
CA LEU A 224 5.25 4.32 12.59
C LEU A 224 6.48 4.89 13.32
N GLY A 225 6.36 6.08 13.91
CA GLY A 225 7.47 6.73 14.63
C GLY A 225 7.86 6.06 15.95
N THR A 226 6.92 5.43 16.64
CA THR A 226 7.19 4.75 17.92
C THR A 226 8.02 3.47 17.78
N ARG A 227 8.01 2.82 16.61
CA ARG A 227 8.81 1.59 16.39
C ARG A 227 10.29 1.82 16.13
N HIS A 228 10.69 3.01 15.69
CA HIS A 228 12.10 3.35 15.47
C HIS A 228 12.83 3.88 16.71
N SER A 229 12.12 4.12 17.83
CA SER A 229 12.71 4.70 19.05
C SER A 229 13.03 3.68 20.15
N THR A 230 12.65 2.40 20.01
CA THR A 230 12.88 1.37 21.05
C THR A 230 14.21 0.61 20.94
N SER A 231 15.11 0.97 20.02
CA SER A 231 16.44 0.34 19.88
C SER A 231 17.58 1.14 20.51
N ARG A 232 17.39 1.73 21.70
CA ARG A 232 18.51 2.25 22.48
C ARG A 232 18.11 2.39 23.94
N THR A 233 18.65 1.51 24.79
CA THR A 233 19.33 1.80 26.07
C THR A 233 19.24 0.57 26.98
N SER A 234 19.97 -0.50 26.65
CA SER A 234 20.47 -1.43 27.66
C SER A 234 21.57 -0.71 28.45
N ARG A 235 21.17 0.14 29.40
CA ARG A 235 22.11 0.76 30.34
C ARG A 235 22.53 -0.33 31.34
N SER A 236 23.75 -0.81 31.14
CA SER A 236 24.53 -1.56 32.13
C SER A 236 24.42 -0.86 33.49
N ARG A 237 23.81 -1.54 34.47
CA ARG A 237 23.96 -1.19 35.88
C ARG A 237 25.27 -1.82 36.33
N ASN A 238 26.35 -1.04 36.30
CA ASN A 238 27.55 -1.38 37.08
C ASN A 238 27.20 -1.24 38.56
N SER A 239 27.36 -2.35 39.29
CA SER A 239 27.39 -2.42 40.73
C SER A 239 28.73 -1.87 41.24
N GLU A 240 28.74 -0.64 41.76
CA GLU A 240 29.76 -0.21 42.70
C GLU A 240 29.33 -0.64 44.10
N SER A 241 29.94 -1.73 44.57
CA SER A 241 29.92 -2.13 45.97
C SER A 241 31.16 -1.51 46.62
N ILE A 242 30.98 -0.44 47.37
CA ILE A 242 31.97 0.06 48.33
C ILE A 242 31.46 -0.33 49.71
N ARG A 243 32.13 -1.31 50.32
CA ARG A 243 32.42 -1.41 51.75
C ARG A 243 33.44 -2.51 51.98
#